data_AF-A0A6B2KPD6-F1
#
_entry.id   AF-A0A6B2KPD6-F1
#
_cell.length_a   1.000
_cell.length_b   1.000
_cell.length_c   1.000
_cell.angle_alpha   90.00
_cell.angle_beta   90.00
_cell.angle_gamma   90.00
#
_symmetry.space_group_name_H-M   'P 1'
#
loop_
_entity.id
_entity.type
_entity.pdbx_description
1 polymer ?
#
loop_
_entity_poly.entity_id
_entity_poly.type
_entity_poly.pdbx_seq_one_letter_code
_entity_poly.pdbx_strand_id
1 'polypeptide(L)' 'MTAPWRTDGLAGQVIDGPCCYLAHWDLSFWQTVRRIAAMPQLAARRAALAEIEATQGKAARARMERALKASWKEARKTS' A
#
# COMPACT_ATOMS: atom_id res chain seq x y z
N MET A 1 18.88 10.05 11.07
CA MET A 1 17.67 10.88 11.21
C MET A 1 16.53 10.17 10.50
N THR A 2 15.75 9.41 11.27
CA THR A 2 14.72 8.49 10.78
C THR A 2 13.39 9.24 10.77
N ALA A 3 12.78 9.43 9.61
CA ALA A 3 11.48 10.08 9.52
C ALA A 3 10.41 9.24 10.26
N PRO A 4 9.70 9.77 11.26
CA PRO A 4 8.63 9.05 11.92
C PRO A 4 7.42 9.06 11.00
N TRP A 5 7.06 7.88 10.47
CA TRP A 5 5.83 7.66 9.73
C TRP A 5 4.67 7.97 10.69
N ARG A 6 4.06 9.14 10.51
CA ARG A 6 2.83 9.54 11.18
C ARG A 6 1.77 8.50 10.91
N THR A 7 1.52 7.65 11.89
CA THR A 7 0.28 6.90 12.07
C THR A 7 -0.81 7.84 12.57
N ASP A 8 -1.08 8.93 11.84
CA ASP A 8 -2.21 9.82 12.13
C ASP A 8 -3.48 9.11 11.66
N GLY A 9 -4.04 8.25 12.51
CA GLY A 9 -5.34 7.64 12.25
C GLY A 9 -5.83 6.53 13.17
N LEU A 10 -5.00 5.92 14.03
CA LEU A 10 -5.42 4.75 14.83
C LEU A 10 -4.88 4.72 16.28
N ALA A 11 -4.46 5.87 16.82
CA ALA A 11 -4.17 6.00 18.24
C ALA A 11 -5.49 6.24 19.01
N GLY A 12 -6.24 5.19 19.34
CA GLY A 12 -7.44 5.39 20.14
C GLY A 12 -8.30 4.18 20.55
N GLN A 13 -8.15 3.00 19.96
CA GLN A 13 -8.93 1.83 20.39
C GLN A 13 -8.07 0.57 20.37
N VAL A 14 -7.45 0.29 21.51
CA VAL A 14 -7.07 -1.06 21.89
C VAL A 14 -8.36 -1.74 22.34
N ILE A 15 -8.90 -2.63 21.52
CA ILE A 15 -10.00 -3.53 21.90
C ILE A 15 -9.48 -4.94 21.65
N ASP A 16 -9.39 -5.75 22.69
CA ASP A 16 -9.02 -7.15 22.62
C ASP A 16 -9.96 -7.92 21.65
N GLY A 17 -9.40 -8.37 20.53
CA GLY A 17 -10.11 -8.95 19.37
C GLY A 17 -9.74 -8.23 18.06
N PRO A 18 -10.07 -8.76 16.87
CA PRO A 18 -9.24 -9.03 15.67
C PRO A 18 -8.35 -7.90 15.07
N CYS A 19 -7.77 -7.01 15.88
CA CYS A 19 -6.90 -5.91 15.46
C CYS A 19 -5.62 -6.37 14.74
N CYS A 20 -5.16 -7.60 15.01
CA CYS A 20 -3.99 -8.18 14.33
C CYS A 20 -4.26 -8.42 12.84
N TYR A 21 -5.50 -8.75 12.45
CA TYR A 21 -5.86 -9.03 11.06
C TYR A 21 -5.87 -7.77 10.21
N LEU A 22 -6.40 -6.66 10.74
CA LEU A 22 -6.40 -5.37 10.03
C LEU A 22 -4.97 -4.82 9.86
N ALA A 23 -4.16 -4.90 10.91
CA ALA A 23 -2.76 -4.49 10.85
C ALA A 23 -1.95 -5.36 9.86
N HIS A 24 -2.20 -6.67 9.80
CA HIS A 24 -1.54 -7.59 8.87
C HIS A 24 -1.99 -7.38 7.42
N TRP A 25 -3.28 -7.09 7.21
CA TRP A 25 -3.83 -6.77 5.90
C TRP A 25 -3.23 -5.48 5.33
N ASP A 26 -3.06 -4.45 6.17
CA ASP A 26 -2.40 -3.22 5.75
C ASP A 26 -0.88 -3.43 5.50
N LEU A 27 -0.20 -4.26 6.30
CA LEU A 27 1.23 -4.56 6.09
C LEU A 27 1.49 -5.28 4.77
N SER A 28 0.75 -6.34 4.48
CA SER A 28 0.84 -7.09 3.21
C SER A 28 0.45 -6.23 2.00
N PHE A 29 -0.55 -5.35 2.16
CA PHE A 29 -0.92 -4.35 1.17
C PHE A 29 0.25 -3.40 0.88
N TRP A 30 0.83 -2.76 1.89
CA TRP A 30 1.94 -1.82 1.71
C TRP A 30 3.22 -2.47 1.20
N GLN A 31 3.50 -3.71 1.59
CA GLN A 31 4.60 -4.50 0.99
C GLN A 31 4.38 -4.69 -0.51
N THR A 32 3.14 -5.00 -0.92
CA THR A 32 2.78 -5.15 -2.33
C THR A 32 2.90 -3.83 -3.09
N VAL A 33 2.43 -2.72 -2.51
CA VAL A 33 2.59 -1.36 -3.08
C VAL A 33 4.07 -1.05 -3.30
N ARG A 34 4.93 -1.27 -2.29
CA ARG A 34 6.37 -1.02 -2.37
C ARG A 34 7.04 -1.90 -3.42
N ARG A 35 6.67 -3.19 -3.47
CA ARG A 35 7.17 -4.14 -4.48
C ARG A 35 6.86 -3.65 -5.89
N ILE A 36 5.62 -3.21 -6.15
CA ILE A 36 5.21 -2.69 -7.47
C ILE A 36 5.91 -1.35 -7.77
N ALA A 37 6.02 -0.46 -6.79
CA ALA A 37 6.68 0.83 -6.96
C ALA A 37 8.18 0.67 -7.30
N ALA A 38 8.85 -0.34 -6.73
CA ALA A 38 10.25 -0.64 -6.99
C ALA A 38 10.51 -1.31 -8.36
N MET A 39 9.49 -1.84 -9.04
CA MET A 39 9.68 -2.46 -10.35
C MET A 39 10.17 -1.40 -11.37
N PRO A 40 11.28 -1.63 -12.09
CA PRO A 40 11.82 -0.65 -13.03
C PRO A 40 11.03 -0.59 -14.35
N GLN A 41 10.34 -1.68 -14.71
CA GLN A 41 9.64 -1.80 -15.99
C GLN A 41 8.14 -1.52 -15.85
N LEU A 42 7.63 -0.67 -16.76
CA LEU A 42 6.21 -0.31 -16.80
C LEU A 42 5.30 -1.50 -17.14
N ALA A 43 5.78 -2.43 -17.98
CA ALA A 43 5.07 -3.67 -18.31
C ALA A 43 4.87 -4.56 -17.07
N ALA A 44 5.91 -4.74 -16.25
CA ALA A 44 5.85 -5.53 -15.02
C ALA A 44 4.87 -4.91 -13.99
N ARG A 45 4.85 -3.58 -13.86
CA ARG A 45 3.89 -2.88 -12.98
C ARG A 45 2.44 -3.12 -13.42
N ARG A 46 2.16 -3.06 -14.72
CA ARG A 46 0.82 -3.32 -15.27
C ARG A 46 0.41 -4.78 -15.10
N ALA A 47 1.32 -5.73 -15.33
CA ALA A 47 1.06 -7.15 -15.11
C ALA A 47 0.71 -7.43 -13.64
N ALA A 48 1.46 -6.86 -12.68
CA ALA A 48 1.16 -7.00 -11.26
C ALA A 48 -0.20 -6.41 -10.87
N LEU A 49 -0.60 -5.27 -11.46
CA LEU A 49 -1.93 -4.70 -11.24
C LEU A 49 -3.05 -5.56 -11.86
N ALA A 50 -2.79 -6.18 -13.01
CA ALA A 50 -3.74 -7.09 -13.65
C ALA A 50 -3.92 -8.40 -12.85
N GLU A 51 -2.84 -8.93 -12.26
CA GLU A 51 -2.91 -10.08 -11.34
C GLU A 51 -3.72 -9.75 -10.08
N ILE A 52 -3.55 -8.54 -9.52
CA ILE A 52 -4.36 -8.08 -8.38
C ILE A 52 -5.83 -7.95 -8.76
N GLU A 53 -6.13 -7.44 -9.96
CA GLU A 53 -7.51 -7.37 -10.45
C GLU A 53 -8.13 -8.77 -10.62
N ALA A 54 -7.37 -9.74 -11.15
CA ALA A 54 -7.84 -11.11 -11.34
C ALA A 54 -8.08 -11.84 -10.00
N THR A 55 -7.28 -11.55 -8.97
CA THR A 55 -7.34 -12.26 -7.68
C THR A 55 -8.23 -11.57 -6.64
N GLN A 56 -8.27 -10.24 -6.61
CA GLN A 56 -8.94 -9.43 -5.59
C GLN A 56 -10.01 -8.48 -6.16
N GLY A 57 -10.15 -8.44 -7.49
CA GLY A 57 -11.15 -7.63 -8.17
C GLY A 57 -10.73 -6.18 -8.44
N LYS A 58 -11.59 -5.47 -9.17
CA LYS A 58 -11.38 -4.08 -9.63
C LYS A 58 -11.23 -3.08 -8.49
N ALA A 59 -11.92 -3.30 -7.37
CA ALA A 59 -11.84 -2.42 -6.20
C ALA A 59 -10.45 -2.45 -5.55
N ALA A 60 -9.83 -3.63 -5.46
CA ALA A 60 -8.48 -3.79 -4.94
C ALA A 60 -7.44 -3.13 -5.85
N ARG A 61 -7.58 -3.31 -7.18
CA ARG A 61 -6.75 -2.61 -8.16
C ARG A 61 -6.83 -1.09 -8.00
N ALA A 62 -8.04 -0.53 -7.89
CA ALA A 62 -8.22 0.91 -7.73
C ALA A 62 -7.59 1.44 -6.42
N ARG A 63 -7.69 0.68 -5.32
CA ARG A 63 -7.02 1.01 -4.05
C ARG A 63 -5.50 1.00 -4.20
N MET A 64 -4.95 -0.01 -4.89
CA MET A 64 -3.50 -0.14 -5.16
C MET A 64 -2.97 1.02 -6.03
N GLU A 65 -3.70 1.38 -7.09
CA GLU A 65 -3.33 2.51 -7.96
C GLU A 65 -3.33 3.86 -7.22
N ARG A 66 -4.30 4.08 -6.32
CA ARG A 66 -4.33 5.29 -5.47
C ARG A 66 -3.13 5.34 -4.52
N ALA A 67 -2.80 4.22 -3.88
CA ALA A 67 -1.65 4.12 -2.98
C ALA A 67 -0.32 4.33 -3.72
N LEU A 68 -0.17 3.77 -4.92
CA LEU A 68 1.00 4.01 -5.78
C LEU A 68 1.14 5.49 -6.14
N LYS A 69 0.05 6.15 -6.57
CA LYS A 69 0.05 7.59 -6.87
C LYS A 69 0.43 8.44 -5.66
N ALA A 70 -0.10 8.10 -4.47
CA ALA A 70 0.23 8.78 -3.22
C ALA A 70 1.74 8.62 -2.89
N SER A 71 2.28 7.41 -3.00
CA SER A 71 3.69 7.13 -2.71
C SER A 71 4.65 7.91 -3.61
N TRP A 72 4.32 8.08 -4.89
CA TRP A 72 5.13 8.88 -5.81
C TRP A 72 5.03 10.38 -5.53
N LYS A 73 3.86 10.86 -5.11
CA LYS A 73 3.67 12.26 -4.69
C LYS A 73 4.49 12.57 -3.44
N GLU A 74 4.55 11.64 -2.49
CA GLU A 74 5.37 11.74 -1.29
C GLU A 74 6.87 11.69 -1.61
N ALA A 75 7.32 10.73 -2.42
CA ALA A 75 8.71 10.64 -2.86
C ALA A 75 9.19 11.92 -3.56
N ARG A 76 8.31 12.56 -4.34
CA ARG A 76 8.60 13.83 -5.02
C ARG A 76 8.64 15.04 -4.09
N LYS A 77 8.06 14.96 -2.87
CA LYS A 77 8.17 16.02 -1.85
C LYS A 77 9.44 15.90 -1.01
N THR A 78 10.05 14.73 -0.96
CA THR A 78 11.24 14.45 -0.14
C THR A 78 12.55 14.58 -0.93
N SER A 79 12.46 14.92 -2.21
CA SER A 79 13.57 15.12 -3.13
C SER A 79 13.63 16.56 -3.61
#